data_AF-A0A1J5P2I0-F1
#
_entry.id   AF-A0A1J5P2I0-F1
#
_cell.length_a   1.000
_cell.length_b   1.000
_cell.length_c   1.000
_cell.angle_alpha   90.00
_cell.angle_beta   90.00
_cell.angle_gamma   90.00
#
_symmetry.space_group_name_H-M   'P 1'
#
loop_
_entity.id
_entity.type
_entity.pdbx_description
1 polymer ?
#
loop_
_entity_poly.entity_id
_entity_poly.type
_entity_poly.pdbx_seq_one_letter_code
_entity_poly.pdbx_strand_id
1 'polypeptide(L)'
;MVMGGLYPMPDERHGAHGLSMAIQAAPLLMFLAIVGRPDMTGLKTFLLLVFLASSALLAAMMGVGHVVHAAQVGLWQRAYALASIPWISVAAASLDQALAAKDRKDRAARV
;
A
#
# COMPACT_ATOMS: atom_id res chain seq x y z
N MET A 1 19.80 9.06 22.76
CA MET A 1 19.35 8.34 21.54
C MET A 1 18.35 7.29 21.99
N VAL A 2 17.07 7.45 21.65
CA VAL A 2 16.08 6.39 21.91
C VAL A 2 16.33 5.29 20.88
N MET A 3 17.05 4.24 21.29
CA MET A 3 17.32 3.04 20.49
C MET A 3 16.06 2.16 20.45
N GLY A 4 15.04 2.61 19.71
CA GLY A 4 13.89 1.77 19.36
C GLY A 4 14.36 0.67 18.41
N GLY A 5 14.70 -0.49 18.96
CA GLY A 5 15.24 -1.62 18.19
C GLY A 5 16.03 -2.66 19.00
N LEU A 6 16.32 -2.41 20.27
CA LEU A 6 16.89 -3.41 21.18
C LEU A 6 15.79 -4.34 21.76
N TYR A 7 15.05 -5.02 20.89
CA TYR A 7 14.49 -6.30 21.29
C TYR A 7 15.47 -7.36 20.82
N PRO A 8 16.07 -8.18 21.71
CA PRO A 8 16.89 -9.30 21.26
C PRO A 8 15.99 -10.21 20.44
N MET A 9 16.24 -10.27 19.14
CA MET A 9 15.65 -11.29 18.30
C MET A 9 16.15 -12.65 18.80
N PRO A 10 15.26 -13.64 19.02
CA PRO A 10 13.84 -13.67 18.65
C PRO A 10 12.91 -13.22 19.78
N ASP A 11 12.14 -12.15 19.55
CA ASP A 11 10.96 -11.83 20.36
C ASP A 11 9.75 -12.56 19.76
N GLU A 12 9.16 -13.50 20.50
CA GLU A 12 7.99 -14.27 20.07
C GLU A 12 6.78 -13.38 19.73
N ARG A 13 6.72 -12.15 20.26
CA ARG A 13 5.68 -11.16 19.96
C ARG A 13 5.89 -10.43 18.64
N HIS A 14 7.10 -10.51 18.07
CA HIS A 14 7.43 -10.06 16.71
C HIS A 14 7.24 -11.18 15.67
N GLY A 15 6.40 -12.18 15.99
CA GLY A 15 5.99 -13.21 15.04
C GLY A 15 5.49 -12.59 13.74
N ALA A 16 6.09 -13.01 12.62
CA ALA A 16 5.65 -12.62 11.28
C ALA A 16 4.29 -13.28 10.99
N HIS A 17 3.19 -12.73 11.51
CA HIS A 17 1.81 -13.23 11.34
C HIS A 17 1.26 -13.05 9.91
N GLY A 18 2.12 -12.98 8.89
CA GLY A 18 1.72 -12.80 7.49
C GLY A 18 1.08 -11.45 7.16
N LEU A 19 0.96 -10.52 8.13
CA LEU A 19 0.30 -9.23 7.95
C LEU A 19 0.96 -8.39 6.83
N SER A 20 2.28 -8.49 6.68
CA SER A 20 3.02 -7.82 5.60
C SER A 20 2.57 -8.30 4.21
N MET A 21 2.20 -9.57 4.05
CA MET A 21 1.71 -10.12 2.79
C MET A 21 0.29 -9.62 2.47
N ALA A 22 -0.57 -9.50 3.49
CA ALA A 22 -1.88 -8.90 3.33
C ALA A 22 -1.78 -7.42 2.93
N ILE A 23 -0.89 -6.66 3.58
CA ILE A 23 -0.61 -5.25 3.24
C ILE A 23 -0.08 -5.15 1.81
N GLN A 24 0.79 -6.06 1.39
CA GLN A 24 1.36 -6.08 0.04
C GLN A 24 0.30 -6.35 -1.04
N ALA A 25 -0.63 -7.27 -0.77
CA ALA A 25 -1.66 -7.65 -1.74
C ALA A 25 -2.84 -6.66 -1.79
N ALA A 26 -3.10 -5.92 -0.71
CA ALA A 26 -4.28 -5.07 -0.58
C ALA A 26 -4.47 -4.03 -1.71
N PRO A 27 -3.45 -3.29 -2.18
CA PRO A 27 -3.61 -2.36 -3.30
C PRO A 27 -4.04 -3.07 -4.60
N LEU A 28 -3.51 -4.27 -4.87
CA LEU A 28 -3.87 -5.05 -6.04
C LEU A 28 -5.31 -5.57 -5.93
N LEU A 29 -5.70 -6.09 -4.77
CA LEU A 29 -7.08 -6.54 -4.54
C LEU A 29 -8.07 -5.37 -4.69
N MET A 30 -7.71 -4.18 -4.20
CA MET A 30 -8.51 -2.97 -4.38
C MET A 30 -8.60 -2.58 -5.85
N PHE A 31 -7.49 -2.63 -6.60
CA PHE A 31 -7.49 -2.40 -8.04
C PHE A 31 -8.45 -3.35 -8.77
N LEU A 32 -8.39 -4.65 -8.45
CA LEU A 32 -9.28 -5.66 -9.03
C LEU A 32 -10.75 -5.39 -8.68
N ALA A 33 -11.04 -4.96 -7.46
CA ALA A 33 -12.39 -4.62 -7.01
C ALA A 33 -13.00 -3.44 -7.80
N ILE A 34 -12.19 -2.49 -8.26
CA ILE A 34 -12.65 -1.30 -8.99
C ILE A 34 -12.34 -1.36 -10.49
N VAL A 35 -11.79 -2.46 -11.02
CA VAL A 35 -11.28 -2.52 -12.41
C VAL A 35 -12.37 -2.14 -13.44
N GLY A 36 -13.60 -2.58 -13.20
CA GLY A 36 -14.78 -2.29 -14.03
C GLY A 36 -15.37 -0.88 -13.89
N ARG A 37 -14.83 -0.03 -12.99
CA ARG A 37 -15.29 1.36 -12.81
C ARG A 37 -14.56 2.29 -13.80
N PRO A 38 -15.23 2.84 -14.83
CA PRO A 38 -14.58 3.69 -15.83
C PRO A 38 -14.22 5.09 -15.29
N ASP A 39 -14.91 5.55 -14.25
CA ASP A 39 -14.74 6.85 -13.62
C ASP A 39 -13.62 6.91 -12.58
N MET A 40 -12.87 5.81 -12.38
CA MET A 40 -11.80 5.70 -11.38
C MET A 40 -10.43 5.34 -12.00
N THR A 41 -10.18 5.73 -13.26
CA THR A 41 -8.93 5.43 -13.98
C THR A 41 -7.68 5.91 -13.25
N GLY A 42 -7.70 7.13 -12.68
CA GLY A 42 -6.58 7.66 -11.90
C GLY A 42 -6.24 6.82 -10.68
N LEU A 43 -7.26 6.41 -9.91
CA LEU A 43 -7.08 5.54 -8.74
C LEU A 43 -6.56 4.16 -9.15
N LYS A 44 -7.06 3.59 -10.25
CA LYS A 44 -6.59 2.31 -10.78
C LYS A 44 -5.10 2.33 -11.10
N THR A 45 -4.64 3.33 -11.86
CA THR A 45 -3.22 3.48 -12.19
C THR A 45 -2.39 3.68 -10.92
N PHE A 46 -2.85 4.51 -9.99
CA PHE A 46 -2.16 4.74 -8.72
C PHE A 46 -2.01 3.47 -7.88
N LEU A 47 -3.07 2.68 -7.71
CA LEU A 47 -3.04 1.42 -6.97
C LEU A 47 -2.08 0.40 -7.60
N LEU A 48 -2.06 0.32 -8.93
CA LEU A 48 -1.14 -0.56 -9.65
C LEU A 48 0.32 -0.11 -9.45
N LEU A 49 0.61 1.18 -9.54
CA LEU A 49 1.96 1.72 -9.30
C LEU A 49 2.42 1.47 -7.86
N VAL A 50 1.53 1.67 -6.88
CA VAL A 50 1.80 1.35 -5.47
C VAL A 50 2.15 -0.12 -5.31
N PHE A 51 1.35 -1.02 -5.88
CA PHE A 51 1.60 -2.46 -5.82
C PHE A 51 2.96 -2.83 -6.41
N LEU A 52 3.29 -2.32 -7.60
CA LEU A 52 4.56 -2.60 -8.27
C LEU A 52 5.76 -2.05 -7.50
N ALA A 53 5.68 -0.79 -7.02
CA ALA A 53 6.75 -0.15 -6.27
C ALA A 53 7.02 -0.86 -4.95
N SER A 54 5.97 -1.17 -4.18
CA SER A 54 6.11 -1.91 -2.92
C SER A 54 6.62 -3.33 -3.14
N SER A 55 6.14 -4.03 -4.18
CA SER A 55 6.63 -5.37 -4.53
C SER A 55 8.11 -5.38 -4.91
N ALA A 56 8.57 -4.39 -5.68
CA ALA A 56 9.99 -4.26 -6.05
C ALA A 56 10.87 -4.00 -4.81
N LEU A 57 10.42 -3.12 -3.92
CA LEU A 57 11.11 -2.85 -2.64
C LEU A 57 11.15 -4.10 -1.75
N LEU A 58 10.04 -4.83 -1.65
CA LEU A 58 9.97 -6.07 -0.89
C LEU A 58 10.92 -7.12 -1.47
N ALA A 59 10.93 -7.30 -2.79
CA ALA A 59 11.84 -8.23 -3.47
C ALA A 59 13.31 -7.89 -3.18
N ALA A 60 13.69 -6.61 -3.27
CA ALA A 60 15.04 -6.16 -2.91
C ALA A 60 15.37 -6.50 -1.45
N MET A 61 14.44 -6.26 -0.52
CA MET A 61 14.58 -6.59 0.90
C MET A 61 14.65 -8.10 1.17
N MET A 62 14.09 -8.94 0.30
CA MET A 62 14.22 -10.39 0.34
C MET A 62 15.51 -10.90 -0.31
N GLY A 63 16.39 -9.99 -0.76
CA GLY A 63 17.71 -10.31 -1.31
C GLY A 63 17.77 -10.37 -2.84
N VAL A 64 16.67 -10.08 -3.55
CA VAL A 64 16.69 -10.04 -5.02
C VAL A 64 17.65 -8.95 -5.49
N GLY A 65 18.61 -9.33 -6.33
CA GLY A 65 19.63 -8.42 -6.87
C GLY A 65 20.73 -8.00 -5.89
N HIS A 66 20.71 -8.50 -4.64
CA HIS A 66 21.74 -8.24 -3.62
C HIS A 66 22.03 -6.74 -3.36
N VAL A 67 21.02 -5.89 -3.50
CA VAL A 67 21.14 -4.42 -3.36
C VAL A 67 21.01 -3.89 -1.93
N VAL A 68 20.59 -4.74 -0.98
CA VAL A 68 20.36 -4.35 0.42
C VAL A 68 21.56 -4.74 1.27
N HIS A 69 22.21 -3.75 1.88
CA HIS A 69 23.31 -3.94 2.81
C HIS A 69 22.88 -3.70 4.26
N ALA A 70 23.55 -4.35 5.21
CA ALA A 70 23.23 -4.27 6.65
C ALA A 70 23.16 -2.83 7.19
N ALA A 71 24.04 -1.95 6.70
CA ALA A 71 24.08 -0.54 7.09
C ALA A 71 22.85 0.28 6.64
N GLN A 72 22.04 -0.24 5.71
CA GLN A 72 20.97 0.50 5.03
C GLN A 72 19.58 -0.10 5.28
N VAL A 73 19.45 -1.19 6.04
CA VAL A 73 18.18 -1.91 6.24
C VAL A 73 17.05 -0.98 6.70
N GLY A 74 17.34 -0.05 7.61
CA GLY A 74 16.35 0.92 8.09
C GLY A 74 15.85 1.89 7.01
N LEU A 75 16.69 2.25 6.02
CA LEU A 75 16.25 3.09 4.89
C LEU A 75 15.31 2.32 3.97
N TRP A 76 15.63 1.05 3.68
CA TRP A 76 14.77 0.18 2.87
C TRP A 76 13.41 -0.07 3.53
N GLN A 77 13.38 -0.30 4.84
CA GLN A 77 12.13 -0.43 5.60
C GLN A 77 11.27 0.84 5.53
N ARG A 78 11.87 2.03 5.65
CA ARG A 78 11.16 3.31 5.52
C ARG A 78 10.65 3.52 4.10
N ALA A 79 11.46 3.23 3.10
CA ALA A 79 11.03 3.32 1.70
C ALA A 79 9.84 2.40 1.42
N TYR A 80 9.89 1.16 1.92
CA TYR A 80 8.78 0.22 1.81
C TYR A 80 7.52 0.72 2.53
N ALA A 81 7.64 1.26 3.76
CA ALA A 81 6.50 1.81 4.49
C ALA A 81 5.87 3.01 3.75
N LEU A 82 6.69 3.91 3.21
CA LEU A 82 6.24 5.05 2.40
C LEU A 82 5.56 4.62 1.10
N ALA A 83 5.99 3.52 0.49
CA ALA A 83 5.35 2.99 -0.71
C ALA A 83 4.04 2.26 -0.39
N SER A 84 3.99 1.49 0.70
CA SER A 84 2.92 0.51 0.96
C SER A 84 1.75 1.00 1.83
N ILE A 85 1.88 2.14 2.53
CA ILE A 85 0.86 2.62 3.47
C ILE A 85 0.01 3.78 2.92
N PRO A 86 0.57 4.84 2.30
CA PRO A 86 -0.18 6.06 1.99
C PRO A 86 -1.35 5.87 1.01
N TRP A 87 -1.34 4.78 0.23
CA TRP A 87 -2.40 4.51 -0.72
C TRP A 87 -3.77 4.37 -0.06
N ILE A 88 -3.83 3.97 1.21
CA ILE A 88 -5.09 3.79 1.96
C ILE A 88 -5.86 5.11 2.01
N SER A 89 -5.17 6.22 2.34
CA SER A 89 -5.77 7.55 2.41
C SER A 89 -6.22 8.04 1.03
N VAL A 90 -5.40 7.81 -0.01
CA VAL A 90 -5.73 8.19 -1.39
C VAL A 90 -6.95 7.41 -1.88
N ALA A 91 -7.01 6.10 -1.61
CA ALA A 91 -8.15 5.26 -1.97
C ALA A 91 -9.42 5.69 -1.26
N ALA A 92 -9.36 5.94 0.06
CA ALA A 92 -10.50 6.41 0.84
C ALA A 92 -11.05 7.74 0.29
N ALA A 93 -10.19 8.73 0.07
CA ALA A 93 -10.60 10.03 -0.47
C ALA A 93 -11.15 9.94 -1.90
N SER A 94 -10.58 9.05 -2.73
CA SER A 94 -11.04 8.86 -4.11
C SER A 94 -12.39 8.15 -4.18
N LEU A 95 -12.62 7.17 -3.29
CA LEU A 95 -13.91 6.49 -3.17
C LEU A 95 -15.00 7.44 -2.68
N ASP A 96 -14.71 8.24 -1.65
CA ASP A 96 -15.65 9.22 -1.11
C ASP A 96 -16.10 10.23 -2.18
N GLN A 97 -15.15 10.78 -2.95
CA GLN A 97 -15.45 11.67 -4.07
C GLN A 97 -16.31 11.00 -5.15
N ALA A 98 -16.05 9.73 -5.46
CA ALA A 98 -16.82 8.99 -6.46
C ALA A 98 -18.26 8.71 -5.99
N LEU A 99 -18.44 8.39 -4.70
CA LEU A 99 -19.76 8.22 -4.10
C LEU A 99 -20.54 9.53 -4.10
N ALA A 100 -19.91 10.63 -3.68
CA ALA A 100 -20.54 11.95 -3.70
C ALA A 100 -20.92 12.40 -5.13
N ALA A 101 -20.10 12.08 -6.14
CA ALA A 101 -20.41 12.37 -7.53
C ALA A 101 -21.62 11.58 -8.04
N LYS A 102 -21.72 10.30 -7.67
CA LYS A 102 -22.89 9.46 -7.99
C LYS A 102 -24.17 10.03 -7.38
N ASP A 103 -24.14 10.38 -6.10
CA ASP A 103 -25.30 10.94 -5.39
C ASP A 103 -25.81 12.24 -6.01
N ARG A 104 -24.90 13.13 -6.45
CA ARG A 104 -25.27 14.37 -7.15
C ARG A 104 -25.99 14.08 -8.47
N LYS A 105 -25.49 13.11 -9.23
CA LYS A 105 -26.10 12.70 -10.51
C LYS A 105 -27.50 12.09 -10.29
N ASP A 106 -27.64 11.23 -9.28
CA ASP A 106 -28.91 10.58 -8.96
C ASP A 106 -29.96 11.58 -8.47
N ARG A 107 -29.56 12.63 -7.74
CA ARG A 107 -30.46 13.73 -7.36
C ARG A 107 -30.90 14.57 -8.56
N ALA A 108 -29.97 14.91 -9.46
CA ALA A 108 -30.29 15.69 -10.65
C ALA A 108 -31.26 14.96 -11.61
N ALA A 109 -31.23 13.63 -11.64
CA ALA A 109 -32.15 12.83 -12.45
C ALA A 109 -33.57 12.71 -11.87
N ARG A 110 -33.81 13.15 -10.62
CA ARG A 110 -35.10 13.09 -9.93
C ARG A 110 -35.87 14.42 -9.94
N VAL A 111 -35.23 15.50 -10.40
CA VAL A 111 -35.81 16.85 -10.57
C VAL A 111 -36.19 17.03 -12.02
#